data_AF-A0A7V5SSR0-F1
#
_entry.id   AF-A0A7V5SSR0-F1
#
_cell.length_a   1.000
_cell.length_b   1.000
_cell.length_c   1.000
_cell.angle_alpha   90.00
_cell.angle_beta   90.00
_cell.angle_gamma   90.00
#
_symmetry.space_group_name_H-M   'P 1'
#
loop_
_entity.id
_entity.type
_entity.pdbx_description
1 polymer ?
#
loop_
_entity_poly.entity_id
_entity_poly.type
_entity_poly.pdbx_seq_one_letter_code
_entity_poly.pdbx_strand_id
1 'polypeptide(L)'
;MNKIVVPITSKKFYEEKDKQDIKNKIDIISNKYGKIIEEVSKLEYLPANIIKSFIFIESGGDENATNGEAVGLMQISPLTVVEVLYYEYKYKRMSKEEEDYLIKYIGRDKYNDIKSKAKLRMKSSYLTSDLIKKPELNILFGTMYLSQLFDRFTENEIVQIHKIVTAYNAGLFSKTLFKVNNIDINEIENKINKINKTTANYILKLAGTNGLLTFIV
;
A
#
# COMPACT_ATOMS: atom_id res chain seq x y z
N MET A 1 -8.59 8.91 -15.31
CA MET A 1 -8.41 7.92 -14.23
C MET A 1 -7.56 6.80 -14.81
N ASN A 2 -6.44 6.44 -14.18
CA ASN A 2 -5.55 5.40 -14.72
C ASN A 2 -6.28 4.05 -14.79
N LYS A 3 -6.04 3.29 -15.85
CA LYS A 3 -6.71 2.01 -16.09
C LYS A 3 -6.01 0.90 -15.28
N ILE A 4 -6.77 0.25 -14.41
CA ILE A 4 -6.35 -0.97 -13.71
C ILE A 4 -6.91 -2.16 -14.51
N VAL A 5 -6.04 -3.02 -15.02
CA VAL A 5 -6.44 -4.24 -15.74
C VAL A 5 -6.47 -5.40 -14.75
N VAL A 6 -7.63 -6.05 -14.60
CA VAL A 6 -7.80 -7.23 -13.75
C VAL A 6 -8.85 -8.19 -14.35
N PRO A 7 -8.68 -9.53 -14.21
CA PRO A 7 -7.46 -10.18 -13.72
C PRO A 7 -6.29 -10.00 -14.70
N ILE A 8 -5.06 -9.96 -14.19
CA ILE A 8 -3.84 -9.87 -15.03
C ILE A 8 -3.30 -11.25 -15.45
N THR A 9 -3.92 -12.32 -14.92
CA THR A 9 -3.59 -13.71 -15.26
C THR A 9 -4.77 -14.62 -14.92
N SER A 10 -4.90 -15.72 -15.67
CA SER A 10 -5.87 -16.79 -15.42
C SER A 10 -5.59 -17.56 -14.12
N LYS A 11 -4.37 -17.44 -13.57
CA LYS A 11 -3.96 -18.12 -12.33
C LYS A 11 -4.62 -17.47 -11.11
N LYS A 12 -4.83 -18.28 -10.08
CA LYS A 12 -5.51 -17.90 -8.84
C LYS A 12 -4.68 -18.22 -7.61
N PHE A 13 -4.86 -17.40 -6.58
CA PHE A 13 -4.45 -17.73 -5.21
C PHE A 13 -5.67 -18.15 -4.39
N TYR A 14 -6.79 -17.43 -4.54
CA TYR A 14 -8.05 -17.73 -3.87
C TYR A 14 -8.95 -18.62 -4.73
N GLU A 15 -9.61 -19.56 -4.08
CA GLU A 15 -10.63 -20.40 -4.66
C GLU A 15 -12.02 -19.72 -4.59
N GLU A 16 -12.98 -20.16 -5.40
CA GLU A 16 -14.36 -19.63 -5.36
C GLU A 16 -14.97 -19.69 -3.96
N LYS A 17 -14.71 -20.79 -3.25
CA LYS A 17 -15.19 -21.00 -1.87
C LYS A 17 -14.65 -19.96 -0.88
N ASP A 18 -13.51 -19.31 -1.18
CA ASP A 18 -12.88 -18.35 -0.27
C ASP A 18 -13.53 -16.95 -0.41
N LYS A 19 -14.30 -16.68 -1.48
CA LYS A 19 -14.87 -15.36 -1.77
C LYS A 19 -15.76 -14.83 -0.65
N GLN A 20 -16.59 -15.68 -0.04
CA GLN A 20 -17.50 -15.23 1.02
C GLN A 20 -16.73 -14.82 2.27
N ASP A 21 -15.72 -15.60 2.67
CA ASP A 21 -14.90 -15.28 3.84
C ASP A 21 -14.08 -14.01 3.62
N ILE A 22 -13.55 -13.81 2.41
CA ILE A 22 -12.86 -12.58 2.02
C ILE A 22 -13.80 -11.38 2.10
N LYS A 23 -15.03 -11.48 1.55
CA LYS A 23 -16.04 -10.41 1.64
C LYS A 23 -16.34 -10.07 3.10
N ASN A 24 -16.60 -11.07 3.94
CA ASN A 24 -16.86 -10.88 5.36
C ASN A 24 -15.70 -10.13 6.06
N LYS A 25 -14.45 -10.46 5.72
CA LYS A 25 -13.26 -9.76 6.25
C LYS A 25 -13.16 -8.31 5.76
N ILE A 26 -13.45 -8.06 4.49
CA ILE A 26 -13.48 -6.70 3.92
C ILE A 26 -14.62 -5.87 4.54
N ASP A 27 -15.77 -6.48 4.84
CA ASP A 27 -16.87 -5.82 5.53
C ASP A 27 -16.48 -5.44 6.96
N ILE A 28 -15.78 -6.32 7.68
CA ILE A 28 -15.22 -5.99 9.01
C ILE A 28 -14.26 -4.80 8.92
N ILE A 29 -13.35 -4.80 7.94
CA ILE A 29 -12.43 -3.67 7.70
C ILE A 29 -13.21 -2.39 7.41
N SER A 30 -14.23 -2.47 6.55
CA SER A 30 -15.06 -1.32 6.16
C SER A 30 -15.86 -0.77 7.33
N ASN A 31 -16.42 -1.64 8.17
CA ASN A 31 -17.17 -1.23 9.36
C ASN A 31 -16.29 -0.55 10.40
N LYS A 32 -15.06 -1.05 10.61
CA LYS A 32 -14.16 -0.51 11.64
C LYS A 32 -13.39 0.72 11.18
N TYR A 33 -12.90 0.72 9.94
CA TYR A 33 -11.96 1.73 9.44
C TYR A 33 -12.48 2.52 8.23
N GLY A 34 -13.69 2.25 7.75
CA GLY A 34 -14.23 2.83 6.52
C GLY A 34 -14.15 4.36 6.48
N LYS A 35 -14.47 5.04 7.59
CA LYS A 35 -14.36 6.52 7.65
C LYS A 35 -12.92 7.01 7.42
N ILE A 36 -11.94 6.35 8.03
CA ILE A 36 -10.51 6.70 7.88
C ILE A 36 -10.07 6.40 6.44
N ILE A 37 -10.47 5.25 5.91
CA ILE A 37 -10.13 4.84 4.53
C ILE A 37 -10.72 5.83 3.52
N GLU A 38 -11.97 6.26 3.68
CA GLU A 38 -12.62 7.24 2.78
C GLU A 38 -11.99 8.63 2.87
N GLU A 39 -11.55 9.06 4.06
CA GLU A 39 -10.83 10.32 4.24
C GLU A 39 -9.45 10.26 3.55
N VAL A 40 -8.67 9.22 3.83
CA VAL A 40 -7.33 9.01 3.22
C VAL A 40 -7.43 8.76 1.71
N SER A 41 -8.46 8.06 1.23
CA SER A 41 -8.73 7.85 -0.19
C SER A 41 -8.85 9.16 -0.96
N LYS A 42 -9.48 10.17 -0.36
CA LYS A 42 -9.63 11.50 -0.94
C LYS A 42 -8.34 12.31 -0.89
N LEU A 43 -7.60 12.23 0.22
CA LEU A 43 -6.31 12.91 0.38
C LEU A 43 -5.30 12.43 -0.68
N GLU A 44 -5.20 11.12 -0.86
CA GLU A 44 -4.19 10.50 -1.72
C GLU A 44 -4.65 10.23 -3.15
N TYR A 45 -5.89 10.61 -3.49
CA TYR A 45 -6.53 10.35 -4.79
C TYR A 45 -6.47 8.88 -5.22
N LEU A 46 -6.54 7.96 -4.25
CA LEU A 46 -6.51 6.50 -4.49
C LEU A 46 -7.85 5.87 -4.14
N PRO A 47 -8.40 4.95 -4.96
CA PRO A 47 -9.68 4.31 -4.66
C PRO A 47 -9.68 3.58 -3.31
N ALA A 48 -10.70 3.80 -2.49
CA ALA A 48 -10.85 3.15 -1.18
C ALA A 48 -10.74 1.62 -1.24
N ASN A 49 -11.20 0.99 -2.32
CA ASN A 49 -11.12 -0.46 -2.51
C ASN A 49 -9.68 -0.97 -2.71
N ILE A 50 -8.77 -0.15 -3.26
CA ILE A 50 -7.34 -0.46 -3.31
C ILE A 50 -6.77 -0.48 -1.88
N ILE A 51 -7.07 0.55 -1.08
CA ILE A 51 -6.61 0.66 0.31
C ILE A 51 -7.10 -0.54 1.13
N LYS A 52 -8.40 -0.87 1.06
CA LYS A 52 -8.99 -2.05 1.72
C LYS A 52 -8.28 -3.35 1.32
N SER A 53 -7.97 -3.50 0.03
CA SER A 53 -7.31 -4.71 -0.49
C SER A 53 -5.91 -4.87 0.10
N PHE A 54 -5.14 -3.78 0.22
CA PHE A 54 -3.83 -3.82 0.87
C PHE A 54 -3.93 -4.08 2.37
N ILE A 55 -4.87 -3.45 3.10
CA ILE A 55 -5.10 -3.76 4.52
C ILE A 55 -5.40 -5.25 4.71
N PHE A 56 -6.27 -5.82 3.87
CA PHE A 56 -6.61 -7.24 3.94
C PHE A 56 -5.40 -8.15 3.67
N ILE A 57 -4.61 -7.84 2.62
CA ILE A 57 -3.43 -8.64 2.27
C ILE A 57 -2.37 -8.61 3.36
N GLU A 58 -2.13 -7.43 3.95
CA GLU A 58 -1.02 -7.18 4.87
C GLU A 58 -1.31 -7.63 6.30
N SER A 59 -2.54 -7.42 6.79
CA SER A 59 -2.90 -7.69 8.20
C SER A 59 -4.21 -8.45 8.38
N GLY A 60 -4.99 -8.65 7.32
CA GLY A 60 -6.35 -9.16 7.45
C GLY A 60 -7.28 -8.24 8.28
N GLY A 61 -6.92 -6.96 8.43
CA GLY A 61 -7.62 -5.99 9.26
C GLY A 61 -7.17 -5.93 10.73
N ASP A 62 -6.06 -6.57 11.09
CA ASP A 62 -5.50 -6.51 12.44
C ASP A 62 -4.60 -5.28 12.62
N GLU A 63 -5.09 -4.26 13.34
CA GLU A 63 -4.31 -3.06 13.67
C GLU A 63 -3.11 -3.33 14.58
N ASN A 64 -3.08 -4.49 15.25
CA ASN A 64 -1.97 -4.85 16.12
C ASN A 64 -0.90 -5.68 15.42
N ALA A 65 -1.11 -6.08 14.16
CA ALA A 65 -0.21 -6.93 13.40
C ALA A 65 1.23 -6.40 13.39
N THR A 66 2.18 -7.31 13.52
CA THR A 66 3.62 -7.02 13.50
C THR A 66 4.37 -8.09 12.74
N ASN A 67 5.28 -7.67 11.85
CA ASN A 67 6.20 -8.56 11.15
C ASN A 67 7.57 -7.88 11.02
N GLY A 68 8.51 -8.25 11.89
CA GLY A 68 9.76 -7.50 12.02
C GLY A 68 9.50 -6.05 12.44
N GLU A 69 9.99 -5.09 11.65
CA GLU A 69 9.74 -3.65 11.89
C GLU A 69 8.43 -3.13 11.27
N ALA A 70 7.76 -3.94 10.43
CA ALA A 70 6.49 -3.58 9.81
C ALA A 70 5.34 -3.73 10.82
N VAL A 71 4.48 -2.72 10.93
CA VAL A 71 3.40 -2.70 11.93
C VAL A 71 2.07 -2.21 11.37
N GLY A 72 1.00 -2.63 12.02
CA GLY A 72 -0.36 -2.14 11.81
C GLY A 72 -1.04 -2.69 10.57
N LEU A 73 -2.16 -2.05 10.22
CA LEU A 73 -3.10 -2.46 9.18
C LEU A 73 -2.45 -2.68 7.81
N MET A 74 -1.51 -1.82 7.44
CA MET A 74 -0.83 -1.77 6.14
C MET A 74 0.64 -2.21 6.23
N GLN A 75 1.08 -2.75 7.38
CA GLN A 75 2.43 -3.27 7.60
C GLN A 75 3.55 -2.29 7.18
N ILE A 76 3.47 -1.06 7.69
CA ILE A 76 4.45 0.01 7.40
C ILE A 76 5.50 0.07 8.51
N SER A 77 6.79 0.19 8.12
CA SER A 77 7.90 0.35 9.05
C SER A 77 8.31 1.82 9.24
N PRO A 78 8.98 2.19 10.35
CA PRO A 78 9.52 3.54 10.52
C PRO A 78 10.44 4.00 9.39
N LEU A 79 11.26 3.09 8.85
CA LEU A 79 12.13 3.42 7.72
C LEU A 79 11.32 3.73 6.46
N THR A 80 10.23 2.98 6.22
CA THR A 80 9.32 3.24 5.09
C THR A 80 8.69 4.62 5.22
N VAL A 81 8.25 5.02 6.41
CA VAL A 81 7.69 6.37 6.65
C VAL A 81 8.72 7.46 6.37
N VAL A 82 9.99 7.27 6.75
CA VAL A 82 11.06 8.22 6.43
C VAL A 82 11.24 8.38 4.92
N GLU A 83 11.25 7.27 4.18
CA GLU A 83 11.37 7.30 2.70
C GLU A 83 10.18 7.99 2.06
N VAL A 84 8.96 7.63 2.48
CA VAL A 84 7.71 8.22 1.98
C VAL A 84 7.75 9.74 2.18
N LEU A 85 7.94 10.19 3.42
CA LEU A 85 7.96 11.63 3.73
C LEU A 85 9.10 12.37 3.03
N TYR A 86 10.28 11.75 2.89
CA TYR A 86 11.38 12.33 2.12
C TYR A 86 10.95 12.63 0.69
N TYR A 87 10.32 11.67 0.01
CA TYR A 87 9.86 11.87 -1.37
C TYR A 87 8.69 12.84 -1.48
N GLU A 88 7.77 12.83 -0.51
CA GLU A 88 6.68 13.81 -0.44
C GLU A 88 7.22 15.25 -0.40
N TYR A 89 8.21 15.51 0.45
CA TYR A 89 8.81 16.84 0.53
C TYR A 89 9.75 17.15 -0.64
N LYS A 90 10.56 16.19 -1.08
CA LYS A 90 11.51 16.38 -2.18
C LYS A 90 10.80 16.77 -3.48
N TYR A 91 9.68 16.11 -3.76
CA TYR A 91 8.92 16.32 -4.98
C TYR A 91 7.72 17.27 -4.79
N LYS A 92 7.62 17.92 -3.62
CA LYS A 92 6.55 18.89 -3.29
C LYS A 92 5.14 18.32 -3.51
N ARG A 93 4.96 17.06 -3.14
CA ARG A 93 3.69 16.34 -3.24
C ARG A 93 2.81 16.51 -2.01
N MET A 94 3.43 16.67 -0.84
CA MET A 94 2.73 16.88 0.43
C MET A 94 1.71 18.03 0.33
N SER A 95 0.43 17.72 0.44
CA SER A 95 -0.66 18.70 0.39
C SER A 95 -0.86 19.39 1.75
N LYS A 96 -1.56 20.53 1.76
CA LYS A 96 -1.85 21.24 3.02
C LYS A 96 -2.77 20.42 3.92
N GLU A 97 -3.71 19.72 3.30
CA GLU A 97 -4.67 18.82 3.93
C GLU A 97 -3.97 17.62 4.59
N GLU A 98 -2.96 17.03 3.95
CA GLU A 98 -2.11 16.00 4.56
C GLU A 98 -1.31 16.55 5.75
N GLU A 99 -0.73 17.75 5.62
CA GLU A 99 -0.02 18.38 6.74
C GLU A 99 -0.96 18.59 7.94
N ASP A 100 -2.17 19.09 7.69
CA ASP A 100 -3.17 19.34 8.73
C ASP A 100 -3.68 18.04 9.35
N TYR A 101 -3.85 16.98 8.55
CA TYR A 101 -4.18 15.64 9.03
C TYR A 101 -3.07 15.09 9.94
N LEU A 102 -1.80 15.17 9.54
CA LEU A 102 -0.69 14.76 10.40
C LEU A 102 -0.69 15.57 11.70
N ILE A 103 -0.77 16.89 11.63
CA ILE A 103 -0.79 17.77 12.81
C ILE A 103 -1.94 17.41 13.76
N LYS A 104 -3.12 17.09 13.24
CA LYS A 104 -4.29 16.65 14.04
C LYS A 104 -3.97 15.41 14.89
N TYR A 105 -3.24 14.42 14.36
CA TYR A 105 -2.98 13.15 15.06
C TYR A 105 -1.69 13.10 15.87
N ILE A 106 -0.68 13.91 15.50
CA ILE A 106 0.65 13.87 16.16
C ILE A 106 1.02 15.16 16.88
N GLY A 107 0.30 16.26 16.65
CA GLY A 107 0.61 17.58 17.19
C GLY A 107 1.68 18.33 16.40
N ARG A 108 1.61 19.66 16.43
CA ARG A 108 2.45 20.55 15.61
C ARG A 108 3.95 20.41 15.87
N ASP A 109 4.35 20.27 17.13
CA ASP A 109 5.78 20.20 17.49
C ASP A 109 6.43 18.91 16.99
N LYS A 110 5.76 17.76 17.18
CA LYS A 110 6.24 16.48 16.65
C LYS A 110 6.25 16.48 15.13
N TYR A 111 5.22 17.05 14.50
CA TYR A 111 5.17 17.20 13.05
C TYR A 111 6.35 18.01 12.52
N ASN A 112 6.67 19.15 13.15
CA ASN A 112 7.78 20.00 12.73
C ASN A 112 9.13 19.27 12.83
N ASP A 113 9.38 18.51 13.90
CA ASP A 113 10.58 17.69 14.02
C ASP A 113 10.63 16.62 12.91
N ILE A 114 9.57 15.82 12.76
CA ILE A 114 9.46 14.78 11.73
C ILE A 114 9.70 15.36 10.33
N LYS A 115 9.08 16.49 10.00
CA LYS A 115 9.26 17.21 8.73
C LYS A 115 10.71 17.61 8.50
N SER A 116 11.35 18.21 9.51
CA SER A 116 12.73 18.67 9.40
C SER A 116 13.70 17.50 9.13
N LYS A 117 13.48 16.35 9.80
CA LYS A 117 14.31 15.14 9.63
C LYS A 117 14.01 14.44 8.31
N ALA A 118 12.74 14.31 7.93
CA ALA A 118 12.33 13.68 6.68
C ALA A 118 12.90 14.40 5.46
N LYS A 119 12.97 15.74 5.45
CA LYS A 119 13.62 16.52 4.37
C LYS A 119 15.10 16.17 4.18
N LEU A 120 15.77 15.70 5.24
CA LEU A 120 17.16 15.23 5.23
C LEU A 120 17.26 13.70 5.07
N ARG A 121 16.15 13.01 4.84
CA ARG A 121 16.06 11.54 4.81
C ARG A 121 16.55 10.88 6.11
N MET A 122 16.29 11.54 7.24
CA MET A 122 16.66 11.07 8.57
C MET A 122 15.44 10.61 9.35
N LYS A 123 15.63 9.62 10.23
CA LYS A 123 14.59 9.16 11.16
C LYS A 123 14.47 10.13 12.35
N SER A 124 13.25 10.61 12.59
CA SER A 124 12.89 11.29 13.84
C SER A 124 12.70 10.27 14.96
N SER A 125 13.07 10.62 16.19
CA SER A 125 12.80 9.79 17.38
C SER A 125 11.31 9.65 17.67
N TYR A 126 10.46 10.56 17.15
CA TYR A 126 9.01 10.48 17.27
C TYR A 126 8.38 9.43 16.34
N LEU A 127 9.07 9.01 15.27
CA LEU A 127 8.60 7.94 14.38
C LEU A 127 8.86 6.55 15.01
N THR A 128 8.12 6.28 16.08
CA THR A 128 8.09 4.97 16.75
C THR A 128 7.07 4.05 16.09
N SER A 129 7.27 2.74 16.25
CA SER A 129 6.30 1.75 15.78
C SER A 129 4.92 1.95 16.41
N ASP A 130 4.85 2.34 17.69
CA ASP A 130 3.57 2.61 18.36
C ASP A 130 2.84 3.81 17.77
N LEU A 131 3.57 4.85 17.37
CA LEU A 131 2.96 5.99 16.67
C LEU A 131 2.42 5.55 15.31
N ILE A 132 3.23 4.83 14.54
CA ILE A 132 2.89 4.39 13.18
C ILE A 132 1.77 3.35 13.17
N LYS A 133 1.62 2.56 14.24
CA LYS A 133 0.58 1.53 14.37
C LYS A 133 -0.82 2.14 14.55
N LYS A 134 -0.94 3.41 14.96
CA LYS A 134 -2.24 4.09 15.05
C LYS A 134 -2.97 4.02 13.71
N PRO A 135 -4.23 3.54 13.63
CA PRO A 135 -4.92 3.27 12.37
C PRO A 135 -4.87 4.43 11.37
N GLU A 136 -5.07 5.67 11.84
CA GLU A 136 -5.11 6.87 11.01
C GLU A 136 -3.76 7.18 10.36
N LEU A 137 -2.68 6.98 11.10
CA LEU A 137 -1.32 7.21 10.61
C LEU A 137 -0.84 6.03 9.76
N ASN A 138 -1.20 4.81 10.15
CA ASN A 138 -0.83 3.61 9.43
C ASN A 138 -1.45 3.58 8.03
N ILE A 139 -2.75 3.87 7.94
CA ILE A 139 -3.49 3.93 6.68
C ILE A 139 -2.98 5.09 5.83
N LEU A 140 -2.73 6.27 6.41
CA LEU A 140 -2.17 7.41 5.67
C LEU A 140 -0.80 7.07 5.08
N PHE A 141 0.18 6.67 5.89
CA PHE A 141 1.53 6.41 5.39
C PHE A 141 1.57 5.24 4.39
N GLY A 142 0.75 4.20 4.60
CA GLY A 142 0.64 3.11 3.64
C GLY A 142 0.02 3.55 2.32
N THR A 143 -0.97 4.44 2.37
CA THR A 143 -1.62 4.97 1.16
C THR A 143 -0.73 5.98 0.44
N MET A 144 0.01 6.83 1.14
CA MET A 144 1.06 7.68 0.55
C MET A 144 2.10 6.84 -0.18
N TYR A 145 2.55 5.74 0.44
CA TYR A 145 3.49 4.83 -0.20
C TYR A 145 2.89 4.22 -1.47
N LEU A 146 1.63 3.76 -1.41
CA LEU A 146 0.93 3.29 -2.61
C LEU A 146 0.83 4.38 -3.68
N SER A 147 0.46 5.61 -3.33
CA SER A 147 0.33 6.74 -4.25
C SER A 147 1.63 6.97 -5.03
N GLN A 148 2.77 6.99 -4.32
CA GLN A 148 4.10 7.08 -4.93
C GLN A 148 4.42 5.90 -5.86
N LEU A 149 3.97 4.68 -5.52
CA LEU A 149 4.15 3.51 -6.39
C LEU A 149 3.24 3.57 -7.62
N PHE A 150 2.01 4.07 -7.48
CA PHE A 150 1.10 4.28 -8.60
C PHE A 150 1.68 5.28 -9.60
N ASP A 151 2.23 6.39 -9.12
CA ASP A 151 2.88 7.38 -9.99
C ASP A 151 4.11 6.81 -10.69
N ARG A 152 4.86 5.95 -10.00
CA ARG A 152 6.06 5.31 -10.56
C ARG A 152 5.75 4.23 -11.59
N PHE A 153 4.70 3.47 -11.36
CA PHE A 153 4.39 2.24 -12.12
C PHE A 153 3.09 2.36 -12.92
N THR A 154 2.75 3.57 -13.36
CA THR A 154 1.75 3.78 -14.41
C THR A 154 2.47 4.06 -15.72
N GLU A 155 2.23 3.22 -16.72
CA GLU A 155 2.86 3.29 -18.04
C GLU A 155 1.75 3.39 -19.09
N ASN A 156 1.75 4.45 -19.91
CA ASN A 156 0.71 4.70 -20.92
C ASN A 156 -0.71 4.63 -20.33
N GLU A 157 -0.94 5.29 -19.19
CA GLU A 157 -2.20 5.30 -18.43
C GLU A 157 -2.63 3.93 -17.87
N ILE A 158 -1.81 2.87 -18.03
CA ILE A 158 -2.06 1.54 -17.48
C ILE A 158 -1.26 1.37 -16.19
N VAL A 159 -1.97 1.05 -15.12
CA VAL A 159 -1.36 0.74 -13.83
C VAL A 159 -0.72 -0.65 -13.89
N GLN A 160 0.60 -0.71 -13.74
CA GLN A 160 1.37 -1.95 -13.68
C GLN A 160 1.27 -2.56 -12.27
N ILE A 161 0.07 -3.04 -11.93
CA ILE A 161 -0.30 -3.42 -10.55
C ILE A 161 0.61 -4.52 -9.96
N HIS A 162 1.17 -5.40 -10.79
CA HIS A 162 2.14 -6.41 -10.37
C HIS A 162 3.46 -5.80 -9.91
N LYS A 163 3.90 -4.68 -10.51
CA LYS A 163 5.11 -3.95 -10.07
C LYS A 163 4.83 -3.24 -8.75
N ILE A 164 3.65 -2.62 -8.60
CA ILE A 164 3.22 -1.93 -7.37
C ILE A 164 3.19 -2.91 -6.19
N VAL A 165 2.45 -4.01 -6.29
CA VAL A 165 2.35 -4.98 -5.18
C VAL A 165 3.69 -5.64 -4.87
N THR A 166 4.54 -5.84 -5.89
CA THR A 166 5.91 -6.33 -5.69
C THR A 166 6.76 -5.33 -4.94
N ALA A 167 6.73 -4.05 -5.33
CA ALA A 167 7.48 -2.99 -4.68
C ALA A 167 7.00 -2.75 -3.25
N TYR A 168 5.69 -2.85 -3.01
CA TYR A 168 5.09 -2.73 -1.69
C TYR A 168 5.59 -3.85 -0.76
N ASN A 169 5.48 -5.10 -1.21
CA ASN A 169 5.85 -6.27 -0.40
C ASN A 169 7.38 -6.45 -0.23
N ALA A 170 8.15 -6.25 -1.29
CA ALA A 170 9.59 -6.56 -1.29
C ALA A 170 10.49 -5.33 -1.13
N GLY A 171 9.95 -4.12 -1.31
CA GLY A 171 10.69 -2.86 -1.29
C GLY A 171 11.17 -2.41 -2.68
N LEU A 172 11.31 -1.09 -2.82
CA LEU A 172 11.58 -0.37 -4.07
C LEU A 172 12.94 -0.64 -4.72
N PHE A 173 13.91 -1.10 -3.94
CA PHE A 173 15.28 -1.41 -4.39
C PHE A 173 15.59 -2.89 -4.28
N SER A 174 14.57 -3.73 -4.15
CA SER A 174 14.75 -5.16 -3.98
C SER A 174 15.15 -5.85 -5.29
N LYS A 175 15.99 -6.87 -5.18
CA LYS A 175 16.32 -7.77 -6.30
C LYS A 175 15.07 -8.40 -6.91
N THR A 176 14.04 -8.61 -6.09
CA THR A 176 12.74 -9.11 -6.53
C THR A 176 12.07 -8.13 -7.48
N LEU A 177 11.94 -6.85 -7.09
CA LEU A 177 11.35 -5.85 -7.96
C LEU A 177 12.15 -5.69 -9.26
N PHE A 178 13.49 -5.70 -9.21
CA PHE A 178 14.29 -5.62 -10.44
C PHE A 178 14.01 -6.75 -11.43
N LYS A 179 13.71 -7.96 -10.95
CA LYS A 179 13.30 -9.08 -11.81
C LYS A 179 11.90 -8.88 -12.41
N VAL A 180 10.97 -8.32 -11.62
CA VAL A 180 9.58 -8.09 -12.04
C VAL A 180 9.44 -6.83 -12.91
N ASN A 181 10.31 -5.84 -12.75
CA ASN A 181 10.21 -4.53 -13.42
C ASN A 181 10.31 -4.64 -14.95
N ASN A 182 11.02 -5.67 -15.44
CA ASN A 182 11.19 -5.97 -16.87
C ASN A 182 10.06 -6.85 -17.45
N ILE A 183 9.00 -7.11 -16.68
CA ILE A 183 7.84 -7.88 -17.11
C ILE A 183 6.70 -6.89 -17.36
N ASP A 184 6.22 -6.82 -18.59
CA ASP A 184 5.01 -6.07 -18.92
C ASP A 184 3.77 -6.78 -18.35
N ILE A 185 2.72 -6.03 -18.01
CA ILE A 185 1.48 -6.58 -17.47
C ILE A 185 0.88 -7.69 -18.35
N ASN A 186 0.99 -7.59 -19.68
CA ASN A 186 0.48 -8.58 -20.62
C ASN A 186 1.30 -9.88 -20.65
N GLU A 187 2.52 -9.86 -20.11
CA GLU A 187 3.39 -11.04 -20.03
C GLU A 187 3.22 -11.82 -18.73
N ILE A 188 2.47 -11.30 -17.75
CA ILE A 188 2.34 -11.89 -16.41
C ILE A 188 1.76 -13.30 -16.48
N GLU A 189 0.77 -13.55 -17.34
CA GLU A 189 0.18 -14.88 -17.57
C GLU A 189 1.25 -15.99 -17.70
N ASN A 190 2.25 -15.72 -18.55
CA ASN A 190 3.29 -16.66 -18.91
C ASN A 190 4.51 -16.61 -17.98
N LYS A 191 4.76 -15.48 -17.30
CA LYS A 191 5.98 -15.25 -16.51
C LYS A 191 5.80 -15.33 -15.00
N ILE A 192 4.58 -15.35 -14.46
CA ILE A 192 4.32 -15.39 -13.02
C ILE A 192 4.98 -16.59 -12.30
N ASN A 193 5.16 -17.74 -12.97
CA ASN A 193 5.87 -18.90 -12.39
C ASN A 193 7.39 -18.69 -12.28
N LYS A 194 7.95 -17.70 -12.99
CA LYS A 194 9.37 -17.32 -12.92
C LYS A 194 9.63 -16.31 -11.80
N ILE A 195 8.58 -15.74 -11.22
CA ILE A 195 8.63 -14.88 -10.04
C ILE A 195 8.70 -15.79 -8.81
N ASN A 196 9.42 -15.36 -7.77
CA ASN A 196 9.47 -16.14 -6.52
C ASN A 196 8.05 -16.33 -5.95
N LYS A 197 7.82 -17.47 -5.29
CA LYS A 197 6.49 -17.89 -4.84
C LYS A 197 5.79 -16.86 -3.95
N THR A 198 6.51 -16.22 -3.03
CA THR A 198 5.93 -15.22 -2.13
C THR A 198 5.39 -14.05 -2.92
N THR A 199 6.20 -13.42 -3.77
CA THR A 199 5.77 -12.28 -4.59
C THR A 199 4.69 -12.67 -5.59
N ALA A 200 4.80 -13.84 -6.23
CA ALA A 200 3.75 -14.36 -7.09
C ALA A 200 2.42 -14.49 -6.35
N ASN A 201 2.42 -15.01 -5.12
CA ASN A 201 1.22 -15.10 -4.30
C ASN A 201 0.62 -13.72 -3.99
N TYR A 202 1.44 -12.71 -3.66
CA TYR A 202 0.94 -11.34 -3.44
C TYR A 202 0.28 -10.76 -4.71
N ILE A 203 0.89 -10.97 -5.87
CA ILE A 203 0.31 -10.58 -7.16
C ILE A 203 -1.04 -11.28 -7.38
N LEU A 204 -1.10 -12.59 -7.18
CA LEU A 204 -2.31 -13.39 -7.40
C LEU A 204 -3.43 -13.07 -6.40
N LYS A 205 -3.09 -12.80 -5.13
CA LYS A 205 -4.06 -12.36 -4.11
C LYS A 205 -4.76 -11.06 -4.53
N LEU A 206 -4.02 -10.12 -5.11
CA LEU A 206 -4.56 -8.82 -5.50
C LEU A 206 -5.27 -8.87 -6.85
N ALA A 207 -4.63 -9.43 -7.87
CA ALA A 207 -4.99 -9.22 -9.28
C ALA A 207 -5.05 -10.51 -10.13
N GLY A 208 -4.89 -11.70 -9.55
CA GLY A 208 -5.15 -12.96 -10.25
C GLY A 208 -6.64 -13.21 -10.45
N THR A 209 -7.00 -14.31 -11.11
CA THR A 209 -8.39 -14.81 -11.08
C THR A 209 -8.82 -14.98 -9.62
N ASN A 210 -10.00 -14.48 -9.27
CA ASN A 210 -10.49 -14.40 -7.89
C ASN A 210 -9.57 -13.62 -6.94
N GLY A 211 -8.73 -12.74 -7.46
CA GLY A 211 -8.03 -11.75 -6.66
C GLY A 211 -8.99 -10.66 -6.18
N LEU A 212 -8.62 -9.95 -5.12
CA LEU A 212 -9.44 -8.93 -4.48
C LEU A 212 -10.00 -7.90 -5.46
N LEU A 213 -9.19 -7.44 -6.41
CA LEU A 213 -9.62 -6.43 -7.38
C LEU A 213 -10.60 -6.95 -8.44
N THR A 214 -10.81 -8.27 -8.54
CA THR A 214 -11.77 -8.83 -9.50
C THR A 214 -13.21 -8.82 -9.01
N PHE A 215 -13.46 -8.62 -7.71
CA PHE A 215 -14.81 -8.63 -7.15
C PHE A 215 -15.08 -7.57 -6.07
N ILE A 216 -14.09 -6.72 -5.74
CA ILE A 216 -14.26 -5.54 -4.88
C ILE A 216 -14.32 -4.25 -5.73
N VAL A 217 -13.88 -4.27 -6.99
CA VAL A 217 -13.95 -3.12 -7.92
C VAL A 217 -15.29 -3.10 -8.64
#